data_AF-A0A7C7GD91-F1
#
_entry.id   AF-A0A7C7GD91-F1
#
_cell.length_a   1.000
_cell.length_b   1.000
_cell.length_c   1.000
_cell.angle_alpha   90.00
_cell.angle_beta   90.00
_cell.angle_gamma   90.00
#
_symmetry.space_group_name_H-M   'P 1'
#
loop_
_entity.id
_entity.type
_entity.pdbx_description
1 polymer ?
#
loop_
_entity_poly.entity_id
_entity_poly.type
_entity_poly.pdbx_seq_one_letter_code
_entity_poly.pdbx_strand_id
1 'polypeptide(L)' 'MPHGHSSHATAHLIASQSPVTCPIQEFLIKWNTVHQFFLKDQLIPENGIIKVPQGPGLGLAIDEDKVTEEKELNFRDI' A
#
# COMPACT_ATOMS: atom_id res chain seq x y z
N MET A 1 15.30 2.22 5.90
CA MET A 1 13.93 2.73 5.72
C MET A 1 13.38 2.11 4.44
N PRO A 2 12.35 1.25 4.51
CA PRO A 2 11.63 0.84 3.32
C PRO A 2 11.13 2.08 2.59
N HIS A 3 11.48 2.18 1.30
CA HIS A 3 11.21 3.33 0.43
C HIS A 3 10.33 2.90 -0.74
N GLY A 4 9.52 3.82 -1.23
CA GLY A 4 8.68 3.63 -2.40
C GLY A 4 7.19 3.61 -2.08
N HIS A 5 6.39 3.45 -3.13
CA HIS A 5 4.97 3.77 -3.07
C HIS A 5 4.06 2.59 -2.68
N SER A 6 4.64 1.43 -2.36
CA SER A 6 3.90 0.20 -2.00
C SER A 6 3.70 0.08 -0.48
N SER A 7 3.00 1.06 0.11
CA SER A 7 2.92 1.23 1.58
C SER A 7 2.41 0.00 2.34
N HIS A 8 1.47 -0.77 1.77
CA HIS A 8 0.99 -2.02 2.38
C HIS A 8 2.09 -3.09 2.45
N ALA A 9 2.83 -3.30 1.36
CA ALA A 9 3.92 -4.26 1.33
C ALA A 9 5.04 -3.89 2.30
N THR A 10 5.42 -2.61 2.33
CA THR A 10 6.45 -2.13 3.24
C THR A 10 6.00 -2.19 4.70
N ALA A 11 4.70 -1.99 5.00
CA ALA A 11 4.15 -2.14 6.35
C ALA A 11 4.26 -3.58 6.89
N HIS A 12 4.01 -4.58 6.05
CA HIS A 12 4.25 -5.98 6.42
C HIS A 12 5.75 -6.29 6.54
N LEU A 13 6.58 -5.77 5.62
CA LEU A 13 8.02 -5.94 5.68
C LEU A 13 8.58 -5.40 7.00
N ILE A 14 8.31 -4.15 7.35
CA ILE A 14 8.84 -3.53 8.57
C ILE A 14 8.37 -4.26 9.83
N ALA A 15 7.11 -4.72 9.87
CA ALA A 15 6.56 -5.49 10.98
C ALA A 15 7.19 -6.88 11.14
N SER A 16 7.73 -7.45 10.07
CA SER A 16 8.44 -8.74 10.09
C SER A 16 9.90 -8.62 10.56
N GLN A 17 10.44 -7.41 10.65
CA GLN A 17 11.84 -7.18 11.02
C GLN A 17 11.98 -6.84 12.50
N SER A 18 13.19 -7.05 13.04
CA SER A 18 13.55 -6.50 14.34
C SER A 18 13.44 -4.96 14.31
N PRO A 19 12.97 -4.30 15.39
CA PRO A 19 12.81 -2.85 15.43
C PRO A 19 14.08 -2.04 15.08
N VAL A 20 15.26 -2.62 15.29
CA VAL A 20 16.54 -1.97 14.97
C VAL A 20 16.91 -2.00 13.48
N THR A 21 16.36 -2.94 12.71
CA THR A 21 16.70 -3.12 11.29
C THR A 21 16.01 -2.09 10.41
N CYS A 22 14.74 -1.82 10.69
CA CYS A 22 13.94 -0.82 9.98
C CYS A 22 13.05 -0.11 11.01
N PRO A 23 13.51 0.99 11.63
CA PRO A 23 12.76 1.64 12.70
C PRO A 23 11.60 2.52 12.18
N ILE A 24 11.68 2.96 10.92
CA ILE A 24 10.70 3.83 10.28
C ILE A 24 10.53 3.45 8.81
N GLN A 25 9.38 3.85 8.26
CA GLN A 25 9.00 3.70 6.86
C GLN A 25 8.65 5.06 6.26
N GLU A 26 8.97 5.25 4.99
CA GLU A 26 8.52 6.40 4.23
C GLU A 26 7.00 6.34 3.95
N PHE A 27 6.33 7.48 4.06
CA PHE A 27 4.96 7.64 3.59
C PHE A 27 4.77 8.96 2.85
N LEU A 28 4.71 8.90 1.52
CA LEU A 28 4.47 10.07 0.68
C LEU A 28 2.98 10.37 0.62
N ILE A 29 2.51 11.41 1.30
CA ILE A 29 1.07 11.73 1.43
C ILE A 29 0.39 11.79 0.06
N LYS A 30 0.92 12.61 -0.87
CA LYS A 30 0.30 12.83 -2.20
C LYS A 30 0.33 11.56 -3.07
N TRP A 31 1.47 10.89 -3.11
CA TRP A 31 1.63 9.70 -3.97
C TRP A 31 0.81 8.53 -3.45
N ASN A 32 0.71 8.36 -2.13
CA ASN A 32 -0.15 7.33 -1.56
C ASN A 32 -1.63 7.59 -1.83
N THR A 33 -2.10 8.83 -1.85
CA THR A 33 -3.48 9.14 -2.28
C THR A 33 -3.74 8.63 -3.70
N VAL A 34 -2.80 8.84 -4.63
CA VAL A 34 -2.95 8.40 -6.03
C VAL A 34 -2.84 6.87 -6.14
N HIS A 35 -1.79 6.28 -5.56
CA HIS A 35 -1.51 4.84 -5.69
C HIS A 35 -2.54 3.96 -4.97
N GLN A 36 -3.17 4.48 -3.92
CA GLN A 36 -4.18 3.75 -3.15
C GLN A 36 -5.61 4.11 -3.57
N PHE A 37 -5.81 4.90 -4.64
CA PHE A 37 -7.14 5.40 -5.04
C PHE A 37 -8.16 4.26 -5.20
N PHE A 38 -7.78 3.19 -5.89
CA PHE A 38 -8.60 2.01 -6.13
C PHE A 38 -8.61 1.02 -4.97
N LEU A 39 -7.91 1.27 -3.86
CA LEU A 39 -7.99 0.39 -2.70
C LEU A 39 -9.21 0.75 -1.86
N LYS A 40 -9.94 -0.28 -1.44
CA LYS A 40 -11.07 -0.16 -0.51
C LYS A 40 -10.59 0.29 0.86
N ASP A 41 -9.55 -0.36 1.37
CA ASP A 41 -8.93 -0.08 2.65
C ASP A 41 -7.59 0.62 2.45
N GLN A 42 -7.62 1.95 2.41
CA GLN A 42 -6.42 2.77 2.31
C GLN A 42 -5.63 2.73 3.63
N LEU A 43 -4.31 2.59 3.50
CA LEU A 43 -3.37 2.63 4.59
C LEU A 43 -2.93 4.08 4.81
N ILE A 44 -3.64 4.77 5.70
CA ILE A 44 -3.37 6.17 6.07
C ILE A 44 -2.72 6.21 7.46
N PRO A 45 -1.55 6.85 7.63
CA PRO A 45 -0.95 7.02 8.94
C PRO A 45 -1.81 7.90 9.85
N GLU A 46 -1.95 7.50 11.10
CA GLU A 46 -2.61 8.27 12.15
C GLU A 46 -1.58 8.60 13.22
N ASN A 47 -1.39 9.89 13.54
CA ASN A 47 -0.44 10.35 14.56
C ASN A 47 1.00 9.80 14.36
N GLY A 48 1.44 9.70 13.11
CA GLY A 48 2.77 9.18 12.75
C GLY A 48 2.88 7.65 12.80
N ILE A 49 1.78 6.92 12.99
CA ILE A 49 1.76 5.45 13.08
C ILE A 49 0.99 4.87 11.89
N ILE A 50 1.60 3.89 11.23
CA ILE A 50 0.97 3.05 10.21
C ILE A 50 0.51 1.75 10.88
N LYS A 51 -0.79 1.47 10.87
CA LYS A 51 -1.34 0.20 11.40
C LYS A 51 -1.19 -0.89 10.34
N VAL A 52 -0.52 -1.99 10.68
CA VAL A 52 -0.35 -3.12 9.76
C VAL A 52 -1.73 -3.72 9.43
N PRO A 53 -2.07 -3.93 8.14
CA PRO A 53 -3.31 -4.62 7.76
C PRO A 53 -3.39 -6.01 8.41
N GLN A 54 -4.58 -6.39 8.88
CA GLN A 54 -4.81 -7.67 9.58
C GLN A 54 -5.43 -8.75 8.68
N GLY A 55 -5.88 -8.38 7.48
CA GLY A 55 -6.39 -9.33 6.49
C GLY A 55 -5.27 -10.22 5.90
N PRO A 56 -5.63 -11.30 5.20
CA PRO A 56 -4.65 -12.16 4.55
C PRO A 56 -3.88 -11.44 3.43
N GLY A 57 -2.70 -11.96 3.10
CA GLY A 57 -1.85 -11.39 2.06
C GLY A 57 -1.34 -10.00 2.45
N LEU A 58 -1.48 -9.04 1.53
CA LEU A 58 -1.06 -7.65 1.73
C LEU A 58 -2.20 -6.74 2.23
N GLY A 59 -3.38 -7.29 2.53
CA GLY A 59 -4.55 -6.49 2.89
C GLY A 59 -5.01 -5.55 1.77
N LEU A 60 -4.87 -5.98 0.52
CA LEU A 60 -5.28 -5.22 -0.66
C LEU A 60 -6.63 -5.76 -1.16
N ALA A 61 -7.62 -4.88 -1.26
CA ALA A 61 -8.90 -5.14 -1.89
C ALA A 61 -9.22 -3.96 -2.82
N ILE A 62 -9.66 -4.25 -4.04
CA ILE A 62 -10.10 -3.23 -4.98
C ILE A 62 -11.47 -2.71 -4.54
N ASP A 63 -11.63 -1.39 -4.62
CA ASP A 63 -12.89 -0.70 -4.44
C ASP A 63 -13.61 -0.66 -5.79
N GLU A 64 -14.40 -1.69 -6.06
CA GLU A 64 -15.12 -1.85 -7.34
C GLU A 64 -16.06 -0.68 -7.65
N ASP A 65 -16.55 0.04 -6.63
CA ASP A 65 -17.40 1.22 -6.82
C ASP A 65 -16.64 2.39 -7.48
N LYS A 66 -15.30 2.39 -7.43
CA LYS A 66 -14.44 3.37 -8.11
C LYS A 66 -13.97 2.92 -9.48
N VAL A 67 -14.15 1.65 -9.84
CA VAL A 67 -13.69 1.09 -11.10
C VAL A 67 -14.75 1.33 -12.16
N THR A 68 -14.42 2.12 -13.18
CA THR A 68 -15.34 2.38 -14.31
C THR A 68 -15.14 1.40 -15.46
N GLU A 69 -13.91 0.92 -15.63
CA GLU A 69 -13.51 -0.05 -16.65
C GLU A 69 -12.27 -0.79 -16.14
N GLU A 70 -12.24 -2.11 -16.32
CA GLU A 70 -11.06 -2.93 -16.09
C GLU A 70 -10.69 -3.61 -17.41
N LYS A 71 -9.40 -3.51 -17.78
CA LYS A 71 -8.88 -4.09 -19.01
C LYS A 71 -7.54 -4.73 -18.75
N GLU A 72 -7.42 -6.00 -19.12
CA GLU A 72 -6.12 -6.67 -19.19
C GLU A 72 -5.31 -6.08 -20.36
N LEU A 73 -4.11 -5.61 -20.06
CA LEU A 73 -3.17 -5.11 -21.06
C LEU A 73 -2.08 -6.16 -21.28
N ASN A 74 -1.94 -6.66 -22.51
CA ASN A 74 -0.79 -7.47 -22.86
C ASN A 74 0.33 -6.58 -23.39
N PHE A 75 1.56 -6.91 -23.04
CA PHE A 75 2.75 -6.23 -23.56
C PHE A 75 2.80 -6.17 -25.10
N ARG A 76 2.15 -7.13 -25.78
CA ARG A 76 2.08 -7.18 -27.25
C ARG A 76 1.03 -6.25 -27.87
N ASP A 77 0.14 -5.68 -27.06
CA ASP A 77 -0.97 -4.83 -27.50
C ASP A 77 -0.63 -3.33 -27.42
N ILE A 78 0.62 -2.99 -27.07
CA ILE A 78 1.14 -1.62 -26.87
C ILE A 78 2.17 -1.28 -27.96
#